data_AF-A0AAV9AKG4-F1
#
_entry.id   AF-A0AAV9AKG4-F1
#
_cell.length_a   1.000
_cell.length_b   1.000
_cell.length_c   1.000
_cell.angle_alpha   90.00
_cell.angle_beta   90.00
_cell.angle_gamma   90.00
#
_symmetry.space_group_name_H-M   'P 1'
#
loop_
_entity.id
_entity.type
_entity.pdbx_description
1 polymer ?
#
loop_
_entity_poly.entity_id
_entity_poly.type
_entity_poly.pdbx_seq_one_letter_code
_entity_poly.pdbx_strand_id
1 'polypeptide(L)'
;MKTHTRNPIRLSLLLLVVTAMSTLIDPISAQNSTYNPSENILVNCGSSDNSTASDGRTWVGDANSNYTVGADKSITATPSSQGSVPQVPYMTARIFQTQFTYAFPVSPGRKFIRLYFYPSNYTNPNFVDSDSFFSVSVGPFILLSNFSALLTGQSSGQSSVVREFSVNVSSNALKLTFAPAPAPKSAFAFVNGIEIVSMPNFFDSGSDTFNQPPLVGTTSTFPVEQDTALQTVARLNVGGNTVTPPKDSGLYRTWEDDSQYIFAAASGVTYPKDPNLTITYPASVPSYIAPTDVYGTARSMGPNPQLNLKFNLTWTVPVDAGFYYLVRLHFCEIDSKVAQINMRVFDIFINNQTAEKTSTCSCKTIEWDSACLYTRTT
;
A
#
# COMPACT_ATOMS: atom_id res chain seq x y z
N MET A 1 13.34 58.81 7.41
CA MET A 1 12.84 58.84 6.01
C MET A 1 13.41 57.63 5.31
N LYS A 2 12.69 56.68 4.73
CA LYS A 2 11.31 56.63 4.23
C LYS A 2 10.60 55.38 4.76
N THR A 3 9.38 55.58 5.22
CA THR A 3 8.34 54.56 5.33
C THR A 3 7.94 54.12 3.91
N HIS A 4 7.96 52.82 3.65
CA HIS A 4 7.24 52.25 2.51
C HIS A 4 6.13 51.34 3.03
N THR A 5 4.98 51.96 3.23
CA THR A 5 3.68 51.30 3.14
C THR A 5 3.48 50.79 1.72
N ARG A 6 3.23 49.49 1.56
CA ARG A 6 2.59 48.93 0.36
C ARG A 6 1.28 48.28 0.78
N ASN A 7 0.22 48.81 0.20
CA ASN A 7 -1.18 48.44 0.33
C ASN A 7 -1.47 46.98 -0.08
N PRO A 8 -2.61 46.42 0.35
CA PRO A 8 -2.90 44.99 0.29
C PRO A 8 -3.14 44.51 -1.14
N ILE A 9 -2.74 43.27 -1.42
CA ILE A 9 -3.17 42.56 -2.62
C ILE A 9 -4.49 41.86 -2.27
N ARG A 10 -5.59 42.44 -2.75
CA ARG A 10 -6.86 41.74 -2.91
C ARG A 10 -6.78 40.91 -4.19
N LEU A 11 -7.10 39.63 -4.10
CA LEU A 11 -7.47 38.83 -5.25
C LEU A 11 -8.90 38.35 -5.05
N SER A 12 -9.79 38.81 -5.93
CA SER A 12 -11.17 38.40 -6.09
C SER A 12 -11.31 37.55 -7.36
N LEU A 13 -12.43 36.83 -7.45
CA LEU A 13 -12.91 35.97 -8.56
C LEU A 13 -12.32 34.54 -8.60
N LEU A 14 -13.08 33.49 -8.92
CA LEU A 14 -14.24 33.41 -9.82
C LEU A 14 -15.21 32.30 -9.34
N LEU A 15 -16.51 32.62 -9.22
CA LEU A 15 -17.56 31.63 -9.05
C LEU A 15 -17.83 30.99 -10.43
N LEU A 16 -17.39 29.74 -10.64
CA LEU A 16 -17.79 28.95 -11.79
C LEU A 16 -19.05 28.16 -11.39
N VAL A 17 -20.22 28.62 -11.83
CA VAL A 17 -21.44 27.79 -11.80
C VAL A 17 -21.30 26.79 -12.93
N VAL A 18 -20.80 25.59 -12.62
CA VAL A 18 -20.93 24.45 -13.53
C VAL A 18 -22.34 23.90 -13.36
N THR A 19 -23.21 24.20 -14.31
CA THR A 19 -24.46 23.46 -14.47
C THR A 19 -24.11 22.09 -15.05
N ALA A 20 -23.90 21.10 -14.18
CA ALA A 20 -23.82 19.72 -14.61
C ALA A 20 -25.22 19.28 -15.04
N MET A 21 -25.39 19.03 -16.33
CA MET A 21 -26.58 18.44 -16.92
C MET A 21 -26.69 17.01 -16.38
N SER A 22 -27.65 16.75 -15.50
CA SER A 22 -27.87 15.43 -14.92
C SER A 22 -28.54 14.52 -15.97
N THR A 23 -27.78 13.64 -16.61
CA THR A 23 -28.34 12.41 -17.15
C THR A 23 -28.64 11.48 -15.99
N LEU A 24 -29.92 11.18 -15.77
CA LEU A 24 -30.37 10.17 -14.81
C LEU A 24 -29.83 8.82 -15.26
N ILE A 25 -28.77 8.33 -14.61
CA ILE A 25 -28.34 6.94 -14.74
C ILE A 25 -28.87 6.24 -13.49
N ASP A 26 -29.82 5.33 -13.69
CA ASP A 26 -30.28 4.44 -12.63
C ASP A 26 -29.09 3.63 -12.09
N PRO A 27 -28.89 3.55 -10.77
CA PRO A 27 -27.79 2.77 -10.21
C PRO A 27 -28.09 1.29 -10.40
N ILE A 28 -27.51 0.69 -11.44
CA ILE A 28 -27.36 -0.76 -11.52
C ILE A 28 -26.28 -1.13 -10.50
N SER A 29 -26.73 -1.66 -9.36
CA SER A 29 -25.87 -2.18 -8.30
C SER A 29 -24.94 -3.26 -8.87
N ALA A 30 -23.63 -2.98 -8.93
CA ALA A 30 -22.65 -4.03 -9.15
C ALA A 30 -22.63 -4.92 -7.89
N GLN A 31 -22.77 -6.24 -8.06
CA GLN A 31 -22.65 -7.16 -6.94
C GLN A 31 -21.28 -6.99 -6.27
N ASN A 32 -21.26 -6.94 -4.94
CA ASN A 32 -20.05 -7.05 -4.12
C ASN A 32 -19.34 -8.35 -4.48
N SER A 33 -18.39 -8.25 -5.40
CA SER A 33 -17.57 -9.37 -5.83
C SER A 33 -16.16 -9.17 -5.27
N THR A 34 -15.67 -10.21 -4.60
CA THR A 34 -14.26 -10.33 -4.24
C THR A 34 -13.47 -10.61 -5.52
N TYR A 35 -12.31 -9.97 -5.66
CA TYR A 35 -11.41 -10.26 -6.76
C TYR A 35 -10.89 -11.68 -6.63
N ASN A 36 -10.93 -12.46 -7.72
CA ASN A 36 -10.35 -13.79 -7.76
C ASN A 36 -9.04 -13.75 -8.57
N PRO A 37 -7.87 -13.78 -7.92
CA PRO A 37 -6.60 -13.74 -8.62
C PRO A 37 -6.37 -15.00 -9.47
N SER A 38 -5.94 -14.82 -10.72
CA SER A 38 -5.48 -15.90 -11.60
C SER A 38 -4.26 -16.62 -11.03
N GLU A 39 -3.37 -15.88 -10.36
CA GLU A 39 -2.24 -16.42 -9.64
C GLU A 39 -2.28 -16.00 -8.18
N ASN A 40 -2.24 -16.97 -7.27
CA ASN A 40 -2.10 -16.76 -5.82
C ASN A 40 -1.08 -17.76 -5.29
N ILE A 41 0.20 -17.41 -5.41
CA ILE A 41 1.33 -18.29 -5.08
C ILE A 41 1.87 -17.85 -3.72
N LEU A 42 1.83 -18.75 -2.73
CA LEU A 42 2.40 -18.54 -1.40
C LEU A 42 3.51 -19.56 -1.14
N VAL A 43 4.73 -19.10 -0.92
CA VAL A 43 5.92 -19.93 -0.79
C VAL A 43 6.50 -19.80 0.61
N ASN A 44 6.52 -20.91 1.36
CA ASN A 44 7.20 -21.00 2.65
C ASN A 44 8.67 -21.39 2.41
N CYS A 45 9.55 -20.39 2.43
CA CYS A 45 10.93 -20.56 2.00
C CYS A 45 11.73 -21.33 3.06
N GLY A 46 12.46 -22.36 2.64
CA GLY A 46 13.20 -23.26 3.52
C GLY A 46 12.38 -24.44 4.07
N SER A 47 11.07 -24.50 3.80
CA SER A 47 10.21 -25.62 4.21
C SER A 47 10.23 -26.75 3.16
N SER A 48 10.20 -28.00 3.62
CA SER A 48 9.97 -29.20 2.80
C SER A 48 8.49 -29.46 2.53
N ASP A 49 7.63 -28.98 3.42
CA ASP A 49 6.22 -29.35 3.48
C ASP A 49 5.30 -28.13 3.32
N ASN A 50 4.08 -28.42 2.90
CA ASN A 50 3.01 -27.43 2.88
C ASN A 50 2.51 -27.18 4.31
N SER A 51 2.27 -25.92 4.63
CA SER A 51 1.87 -25.49 5.97
C SER A 51 0.79 -24.43 5.90
N THR A 52 -0.22 -24.51 6.77
CA THR A 52 -1.28 -23.52 6.85
C THR A 52 -0.92 -22.42 7.85
N ALA A 53 -0.98 -21.16 7.41
CA ALA A 53 -0.77 -20.01 8.27
C ALA A 53 -1.96 -19.73 9.18
N SER A 54 -1.77 -18.87 10.18
CA SER A 54 -2.83 -18.49 11.14
C SER A 54 -4.02 -17.77 10.50
N ASP A 55 -3.83 -17.23 9.29
CA ASP A 55 -4.86 -16.60 8.48
C ASP A 55 -5.67 -17.60 7.61
N GLY A 56 -5.38 -18.90 7.75
CA GLY A 56 -6.04 -20.00 7.05
C GLY A 56 -5.49 -20.31 5.66
N ARG A 57 -4.52 -19.53 5.15
CA ARG A 57 -3.94 -19.75 3.81
C ARG A 57 -2.86 -20.83 3.86
N THR A 58 -2.83 -21.69 2.85
CA THR A 58 -1.79 -22.71 2.69
C THR A 58 -0.58 -22.14 1.96
N TRP A 59 0.59 -22.28 2.57
CA TRP A 59 1.89 -21.93 2.02
C TRP A 59 2.62 -23.20 1.58
N VAL A 60 3.20 -23.18 0.39
CA VAL A 60 3.89 -24.32 -0.23
C VAL A 60 5.37 -24.28 0.09
N GLY A 61 5.93 -25.37 0.59
CA GLY A 61 7.37 -25.48 0.85
C GLY A 61 8.19 -25.43 -0.44
N ASP A 62 9.31 -24.71 -0.42
CA ASP A 62 10.10 -24.48 -1.63
C ASP A 62 11.25 -25.48 -1.85
N ALA A 63 11.56 -26.34 -0.87
CA ALA A 63 12.69 -27.27 -0.95
C ALA A 63 12.58 -28.28 -2.11
N ASN A 64 11.36 -28.65 -2.48
CA ASN A 64 11.07 -29.55 -3.60
C ASN A 64 10.31 -28.83 -4.73
N SER A 65 10.35 -27.50 -4.77
CA SER A 65 9.58 -26.72 -5.73
C SER A 65 10.34 -26.52 -7.05
N ASN A 66 9.58 -26.47 -8.15
CA ASN A 66 10.09 -26.13 -9.48
C ASN A 66 10.36 -24.62 -9.64
N TYR A 67 10.23 -23.82 -8.58
CA TYR A 67 10.47 -22.38 -8.62
C TYR A 67 11.95 -22.00 -8.47
N THR A 68 12.79 -22.94 -8.05
CA THR A 68 14.20 -22.68 -7.76
C THR A 68 15.09 -22.96 -8.97
N VAL A 69 15.94 -22.01 -9.35
CA VAL A 69 16.97 -22.21 -10.38
C VAL A 69 18.33 -22.35 -9.70
N GLY A 70 18.86 -23.57 -9.65
CA GLY A 70 20.14 -23.88 -8.97
C GLY A 70 19.99 -24.03 -7.45
N ALA A 71 19.11 -24.95 -7.02
CA ALA A 71 18.81 -25.23 -5.61
C ALA A 71 20.07 -25.49 -4.75
N ASP A 72 21.08 -26.10 -5.36
CA ASP A 72 22.43 -26.37 -4.87
C ASP A 72 23.24 -25.13 -4.47
N LYS A 73 22.76 -23.91 -4.77
CA LYS A 73 23.36 -22.63 -4.37
C LYS A 73 22.68 -21.96 -3.17
N SER A 74 21.82 -22.68 -2.46
CA SER A 74 21.04 -22.14 -1.35
C SER A 74 21.03 -23.09 -0.15
N ILE A 75 20.76 -22.53 1.03
CA ILE A 75 20.73 -23.26 2.31
C ILE A 75 19.38 -23.02 2.96
N THR A 76 18.77 -24.05 3.53
CA THR A 76 17.59 -23.88 4.39
C THR A 76 18.03 -23.60 5.81
N ALA A 77 17.30 -22.73 6.50
CA ALA A 77 17.66 -22.31 7.85
C ALA A 77 16.41 -22.13 8.72
N THR A 78 16.61 -22.35 10.02
CA THR A 78 15.58 -22.16 11.04
C THR A 78 16.06 -21.06 11.99
N PRO A 79 15.24 -20.04 12.27
CA PRO A 79 15.52 -19.08 13.33
C PRO A 79 15.75 -19.78 14.67
N SER A 80 16.72 -19.31 15.43
CA SER A 80 17.09 -19.85 16.76
C SER A 80 16.00 -19.64 17.82
N SER A 81 15.12 -18.66 17.62
CA SER A 81 13.96 -18.39 18.47
C SER A 81 12.81 -17.86 17.63
N GLN A 82 11.57 -18.03 18.12
CA GLN A 82 10.35 -17.62 17.42
C GLN A 82 9.92 -16.17 17.71
N GLY A 83 10.38 -15.55 18.80
CA GLY A 83 9.95 -14.20 19.18
C GLY A 83 8.42 -14.02 19.14
N SER A 84 7.96 -12.86 18.68
CA SER A 84 6.54 -12.51 18.51
C SER A 84 6.11 -12.53 17.04
N VAL A 85 6.46 -13.58 16.30
CA VAL A 85 6.01 -13.79 14.92
C VAL A 85 5.22 -15.10 14.76
N PRO A 86 4.26 -15.17 13.82
CA PRO A 86 3.62 -16.42 13.44
C PRO A 86 4.65 -17.46 12.96
N GLN A 87 4.32 -18.76 13.05
CA GLN A 87 5.25 -19.78 12.53
C GLN A 87 5.38 -19.75 11.01
N VAL A 88 4.26 -19.62 10.29
CA VAL A 88 4.26 -19.58 8.83
C VAL A 88 4.08 -18.13 8.38
N PRO A 89 4.94 -17.60 7.49
CA PRO A 89 6.13 -18.23 6.88
C PRO A 89 7.44 -17.98 7.65
N TYR A 90 7.42 -17.37 8.84
CA TYR A 90 8.62 -16.77 9.45
C TYR A 90 9.60 -17.74 10.10
N MET A 91 9.19 -18.95 10.48
CA MET A 91 10.04 -19.92 11.20
C MET A 91 10.86 -20.84 10.30
N THR A 92 10.84 -20.60 8.99
CA THR A 92 11.78 -21.17 8.04
C THR A 92 12.31 -20.05 7.14
N ALA A 93 13.53 -20.20 6.66
CA ALA A 93 14.12 -19.31 5.68
C ALA A 93 14.95 -20.07 4.67
N ARG A 94 15.10 -19.49 3.48
CA ARG A 94 16.17 -19.84 2.55
C ARG A 94 17.23 -18.75 2.55
N ILE A 95 18.49 -19.15 2.63
CA ILE A 95 19.67 -18.31 2.68
C ILE A 95 20.48 -18.48 1.39
N PHE A 96 21.03 -17.37 0.89
CA PHE A 96 21.83 -17.27 -0.32
C PHE A 96 23.16 -16.58 0.00
N GLN A 97 24.28 -17.25 -0.28
CA GLN A 97 25.63 -16.68 -0.18
C GLN A 97 26.17 -16.20 -1.54
N THR A 98 25.47 -16.55 -2.62
CA THR A 98 25.70 -16.05 -3.96
C THR A 98 24.36 -15.67 -4.59
N GLN A 99 24.40 -15.06 -5.76
CA GLN A 99 23.17 -14.70 -6.47
C GLN A 99 22.28 -15.92 -6.69
N PHE A 100 21.01 -15.81 -6.32
CA PHE A 100 20.00 -16.85 -6.48
C PHE A 100 18.74 -16.28 -7.12
N THR A 101 18.11 -17.04 -8.02
CA THR A 101 16.91 -16.58 -8.73
C THR A 101 15.79 -17.60 -8.58
N TYR A 102 14.64 -17.14 -8.10
CA TYR A 102 13.37 -17.84 -8.26
C TYR A 102 12.76 -17.52 -9.63
N ALA A 103 12.12 -18.51 -10.25
CA ALA A 103 11.36 -18.35 -11.48
C ALA A 103 9.94 -18.89 -11.27
N PHE A 104 8.96 -17.98 -11.25
CA PHE A 104 7.56 -18.31 -11.05
C PHE A 104 6.82 -18.31 -12.39
N PRO A 105 6.17 -19.41 -12.80
CA PRO A 105 5.30 -19.40 -13.96
C PRO A 105 4.07 -18.54 -13.66
N VAL A 106 3.88 -17.46 -14.42
CA VAL A 106 2.76 -16.53 -14.25
C VAL A 106 2.29 -16.03 -15.62
N SER A 107 1.02 -15.66 -15.75
CA SER A 107 0.56 -14.92 -16.93
C SER A 107 1.13 -13.49 -16.96
N PRO A 108 1.27 -12.87 -18.15
CA PRO A 108 1.58 -11.45 -18.25
C PRO A 108 0.55 -10.57 -17.51
N GLY A 109 0.96 -9.39 -17.09
CA GLY A 109 0.14 -8.41 -16.37
C GLY A 109 0.66 -8.10 -14.97
N ARG A 110 0.01 -7.16 -14.30
CA ARG A 110 0.44 -6.61 -13.01
C ARG A 110 0.25 -7.60 -11.86
N LYS A 111 1.25 -7.70 -10.99
CA LYS A 111 1.28 -8.62 -9.85
C LYS A 111 1.68 -7.85 -8.58
N PHE A 112 1.06 -8.19 -7.46
CA PHE A 112 1.66 -7.93 -6.15
C PHE A 112 2.76 -8.95 -5.89
N ILE A 113 3.90 -8.48 -5.41
CA ILE A 113 5.01 -9.28 -4.91
C ILE A 113 5.22 -8.88 -3.45
N ARG A 114 5.02 -9.81 -2.53
CA ARG A 114 5.24 -9.61 -1.10
C ARG A 114 6.38 -10.48 -0.63
N LEU A 115 7.37 -9.86 0.00
CA LEU A 115 8.55 -10.51 0.55
C LEU A 115 8.50 -10.42 2.07
N TYR A 116 8.61 -11.57 2.73
CA TYR A 116 8.51 -11.73 4.17
C TYR A 116 9.89 -12.03 4.74
N PHE A 117 10.31 -11.20 5.70
CA PHE A 117 11.60 -11.30 6.37
C PHE A 117 11.42 -11.30 7.88
N TYR A 118 11.97 -12.30 8.55
CA TYR A 118 12.13 -12.35 9.99
C TYR A 118 13.64 -12.33 10.29
N PRO A 119 14.23 -11.16 10.59
CA PRO A 119 15.63 -11.08 10.96
C PRO A 119 15.82 -11.76 12.32
N SER A 120 16.64 -12.81 12.34
CA SER A 120 16.97 -13.57 13.53
C SER A 120 18.31 -14.27 13.34
N ASN A 121 18.98 -14.58 14.43
CA ASN A 121 20.10 -15.51 14.39
C ASN A 121 19.57 -16.90 14.01
N TYR A 122 20.21 -17.54 13.03
CA TYR A 122 19.83 -18.88 12.60
C TYR A 122 20.57 -19.95 13.41
N THR A 123 20.05 -21.18 13.40
CA THR A 123 20.67 -22.33 14.07
C THR A 123 22.11 -22.59 13.62
N ASN A 124 22.44 -22.27 12.37
CA ASN A 124 23.81 -22.26 11.89
C ASN A 124 24.50 -20.94 12.28
N PRO A 125 25.54 -20.97 13.13
CA PRO A 125 26.17 -19.77 13.68
C PRO A 125 26.89 -18.90 12.64
N ASN A 126 27.09 -19.39 11.42
CA ASN A 126 27.65 -18.58 10.32
C ASN A 126 26.65 -17.55 9.76
N PHE A 127 25.38 -17.62 10.13
CA PHE A 127 24.34 -16.72 9.64
C PHE A 127 23.75 -15.90 10.80
N VAL A 128 24.42 -14.78 11.05
CA VAL A 128 24.03 -13.77 12.03
C VAL A 128 23.25 -12.67 11.30
N ASP A 129 22.11 -12.27 11.83
CA ASP A 129 21.21 -11.31 11.17
C ASP A 129 21.86 -9.95 10.85
N SER A 130 22.83 -9.52 11.68
CA SER A 130 23.61 -8.30 11.48
C SER A 130 24.42 -8.28 10.19
N ASP A 131 24.75 -9.46 9.64
CA ASP A 131 25.56 -9.58 8.42
C ASP A 131 24.70 -9.64 7.17
N SER A 132 23.37 -9.71 7.30
CA SER A 132 22.46 -9.79 6.17
C SER A 132 22.27 -8.43 5.48
N PHE A 133 23.03 -8.21 4.41
CA PHE A 133 22.84 -7.10 3.47
C PHE A 133 22.72 -7.64 2.05
N PHE A 134 21.67 -7.26 1.34
CA PHE A 134 21.42 -7.79 -0.01
C PHE A 134 20.54 -6.88 -0.86
N SER A 135 20.49 -7.21 -2.15
CA SER A 135 19.59 -6.59 -3.11
C SER A 135 18.60 -7.61 -3.66
N VAL A 136 17.42 -7.13 -4.06
CA VAL A 136 16.37 -7.93 -4.70
C VAL A 136 15.94 -7.25 -5.98
N SER A 137 15.87 -7.99 -7.09
CA SER A 137 15.47 -7.46 -8.39
C SER A 137 14.47 -8.34 -9.12
N VAL A 138 13.65 -7.69 -9.96
CA VAL A 138 12.70 -8.31 -10.89
C VAL A 138 12.79 -7.60 -12.23
N GLY A 139 13.23 -8.31 -13.27
CA GLY A 139 13.46 -7.71 -14.59
C GLY A 139 14.42 -6.51 -14.49
N PRO A 140 14.05 -5.32 -14.99
CA PRO A 140 14.88 -4.11 -14.89
C PRO A 140 14.80 -3.41 -13.52
N PHE A 141 13.92 -3.84 -12.62
CA PHE A 141 13.66 -3.16 -11.35
C PHE A 141 14.54 -3.70 -10.22
N ILE A 142 15.21 -2.81 -9.51
CA ILE A 142 15.82 -3.10 -8.22
C ILE A 142 14.79 -2.75 -7.15
N LEU A 143 14.18 -3.77 -6.53
CA LEU A 143 13.14 -3.60 -5.52
C LEU A 143 13.73 -3.25 -4.15
N LEU A 144 14.88 -3.83 -3.83
CA LEU A 144 15.64 -3.59 -2.60
C LEU A 144 17.12 -3.48 -2.97
N SER A 145 17.84 -2.57 -2.32
CA SER A 145 19.28 -2.37 -2.52
C SER A 145 19.96 -2.18 -1.17
N ASN A 146 21.06 -2.89 -0.94
CA ASN A 146 21.80 -2.87 0.34
C ASN A 146 20.87 -3.00 1.58
N PHE A 147 19.83 -3.83 1.44
CA PHE A 147 18.75 -3.94 2.40
C PHE A 147 19.16 -4.79 3.60
N SER A 148 18.84 -4.29 4.80
CA SER A 148 18.91 -5.02 6.06
C SER A 148 17.52 -5.10 6.68
N ALA A 149 16.99 -6.33 6.78
CA ALA A 149 15.73 -6.59 7.46
C ALA A 149 15.82 -6.25 8.96
N LEU A 150 16.98 -6.48 9.59
CA LEU A 150 17.22 -6.18 11.01
C LEU A 150 17.08 -4.68 11.29
N LEU A 151 17.84 -3.85 10.57
CA LEU A 151 17.81 -2.39 10.77
C LEU A 151 16.42 -1.81 10.44
N THR A 152 15.79 -2.34 9.40
CA THR A 152 14.43 -1.97 9.02
C THR A 152 13.44 -2.28 10.15
N GLY A 153 13.42 -3.51 10.65
CA GLY A 153 12.52 -3.93 11.73
C GLY A 153 12.74 -3.12 13.02
N GLN A 154 14.00 -2.88 13.39
CA GLN A 154 14.37 -2.04 14.54
C GLN A 154 13.83 -0.60 14.40
N SER A 155 13.97 0.01 13.22
CA SER A 155 13.51 1.39 12.98
C SER A 155 11.98 1.54 13.08
N SER A 156 11.23 0.49 12.76
CA SER A 156 9.77 0.47 12.84
C SER A 156 9.22 -0.18 14.12
N GLY A 157 10.08 -0.65 15.03
CA GLY A 157 9.67 -1.41 16.21
C GLY A 157 8.96 -2.73 15.90
N GLN A 158 9.23 -3.32 14.74
CA GLN A 158 8.60 -4.55 14.25
C GLN A 158 9.59 -5.71 14.33
N SER A 159 9.10 -6.87 14.77
CA SER A 159 9.89 -8.12 14.83
C SER A 159 10.10 -8.76 13.45
N SER A 160 9.25 -8.45 12.48
CA SER A 160 9.37 -8.90 11.09
C SER A 160 9.09 -7.77 10.12
N VAL A 161 9.51 -7.94 8.87
CA VAL A 161 9.38 -6.96 7.81
C VAL A 161 8.67 -7.61 6.63
N VAL A 162 7.62 -6.95 6.14
CA VAL A 162 7.00 -7.27 4.86
C VAL A 162 7.27 -6.14 3.88
N ARG A 163 7.66 -6.47 2.66
CA ARG A 163 7.80 -5.52 1.55
C ARG A 163 6.87 -5.91 0.43
N GLU A 164 5.94 -5.03 0.09
CA GLU A 164 4.96 -5.24 -0.98
C GLU A 164 5.27 -4.31 -2.17
N PHE A 165 5.36 -4.91 -3.35
CA PHE A 165 5.59 -4.22 -4.61
C PHE A 165 4.47 -4.56 -5.59
N SER A 166 4.12 -3.61 -6.47
CA SER A 166 3.28 -3.82 -7.63
C SER A 166 4.15 -3.68 -8.89
N VAL A 167 4.32 -4.79 -9.60
CA VAL A 167 5.19 -4.87 -10.79
C VAL A 167 4.40 -5.43 -11.95
N ASN A 168 4.56 -4.83 -13.12
CA ASN A 168 4.02 -5.38 -14.36
C ASN A 168 5.00 -6.41 -14.95
N VAL A 169 4.50 -7.59 -15.29
CA VAL A 169 5.31 -8.67 -15.88
C VAL A 169 4.87 -8.86 -17.33
N SER A 170 5.78 -8.72 -18.29
CA SER A 170 5.47 -8.89 -19.71
C SER A 170 5.69 -10.32 -20.23
N SER A 171 6.40 -11.16 -19.47
CA SER A 171 6.72 -12.55 -19.81
C SER A 171 5.86 -13.57 -19.06
N ASN A 172 5.87 -14.83 -19.52
CA ASN A 172 5.19 -15.96 -18.86
C ASN A 172 5.91 -16.47 -17.59
N ALA A 173 6.88 -15.71 -17.10
CA ALA A 173 7.63 -16.03 -15.90
C ALA A 173 8.09 -14.76 -15.18
N LEU A 174 7.95 -14.74 -13.86
CA LEU A 174 8.49 -13.72 -12.98
C LEU A 174 9.79 -14.24 -12.39
N LYS A 175 10.90 -13.56 -12.69
CA LYS A 175 12.23 -13.90 -12.16
C LYS A 175 12.59 -12.97 -11.01
N LEU A 176 12.66 -13.49 -9.79
CA LEU A 176 13.00 -12.76 -8.59
C LEU A 176 14.41 -13.14 -8.15
N THR A 177 15.34 -12.19 -8.21
CA THR A 177 16.77 -12.45 -7.94
C THR A 177 17.20 -11.81 -6.64
N PHE A 178 17.82 -12.60 -5.77
CA PHE A 178 18.44 -12.18 -4.52
C PHE A 178 19.96 -12.18 -4.70
N ALA A 179 20.60 -11.06 -4.36
CA ALA A 179 22.05 -10.89 -4.51
C ALA A 179 22.63 -10.34 -3.20
N PRO A 180 23.42 -11.14 -2.45
CA PRO A 180 24.15 -10.65 -1.28
C PRO A 180 25.06 -9.48 -1.61
N ALA A 181 25.29 -8.60 -0.64
CA ALA A 181 26.24 -7.51 -0.78
C ALA A 181 27.67 -8.06 -1.02
N PRO A 182 28.50 -7.36 -1.81
CA PRO A 182 29.87 -7.82 -2.09
C PRO A 182 30.80 -7.75 -0.87
N ALA A 183 30.43 -6.98 0.15
CA ALA A 183 31.14 -6.87 1.42
C ALA A 183 30.15 -6.61 2.57
N PRO A 184 30.43 -7.11 3.80
CA PRO A 184 31.54 -8.00 4.16
C PRO A 184 31.40 -9.39 3.51
N LYS A 185 32.46 -10.21 3.53
CA LYS A 185 32.41 -11.58 2.94
C LYS A 185 31.38 -12.51 3.61
N SER A 186 30.97 -12.18 4.83
CA SER A 186 29.92 -12.89 5.55
C SER A 186 28.51 -12.48 5.09
N ALA A 187 28.38 -11.46 4.23
CA ALA A 187 27.08 -11.00 3.78
C ALA A 187 26.30 -12.10 3.06
N PHE A 188 25.02 -12.19 3.39
CA PHE A 188 24.10 -13.13 2.79
C PHE A 188 22.74 -12.46 2.54
N ALA A 189 21.98 -13.05 1.64
CA ALA A 189 20.58 -12.74 1.43
C ALA A 189 19.73 -13.84 2.05
N PHE A 190 18.52 -13.50 2.48
CA PHE A 190 17.56 -14.50 2.94
C PHE A 190 16.13 -14.07 2.64
N VAL A 191 15.22 -15.03 2.66
CA VAL A 191 13.78 -14.79 2.59
C VAL A 191 13.05 -15.88 3.36
N ASN A 192 12.01 -15.52 4.10
CA ASN A 192 11.16 -16.46 4.84
C ASN A 192 9.93 -16.85 4.03
N GLY A 193 9.32 -15.87 3.36
CA GLY A 193 8.14 -16.10 2.53
C GLY A 193 8.14 -15.23 1.28
N ILE A 194 7.60 -15.78 0.20
CA ILE A 194 7.32 -15.06 -1.04
C ILE A 194 5.85 -15.27 -1.36
N GLU A 195 5.11 -14.18 -1.56
CA GLU A 195 3.73 -14.22 -2.03
C GLU A 195 3.62 -13.44 -3.35
N ILE A 196 3.00 -14.06 -4.35
CA ILE A 196 2.72 -13.45 -5.66
C ILE A 196 1.22 -13.55 -5.91
N VAL A 197 0.58 -12.39 -6.03
CA VAL A 197 -0.86 -12.29 -6.28
C VAL A 197 -1.08 -11.51 -7.56
N SER A 198 -1.76 -12.11 -8.53
CA SER A 198 -2.21 -11.37 -9.71
C SER A 198 -3.15 -10.26 -9.31
N MET A 199 -3.01 -9.07 -9.88
CA MET A 199 -3.86 -7.94 -9.54
C MET A 199 -4.42 -7.30 -10.80
N PRO A 200 -5.62 -6.71 -10.72
CA PRO A 200 -6.15 -5.90 -11.79
C PRO A 200 -5.25 -4.67 -11.97
N ASN A 201 -5.30 -4.06 -13.15
CA ASN A 201 -4.54 -2.84 -13.35
C ASN A 201 -5.29 -1.63 -12.78
N PHE A 202 -4.92 -1.24 -11.55
CA PHE A 202 -5.49 -0.08 -10.87
C PHE A 202 -4.96 1.28 -11.36
N PHE A 203 -3.96 1.29 -12.24
CA PHE A 203 -3.13 2.47 -12.49
C PHE A 203 -2.92 2.80 -13.98
N ASP A 204 -3.48 2.02 -14.90
CA ASP A 204 -3.35 2.31 -16.34
C ASP A 204 -4.14 3.56 -16.73
N SER A 205 -3.54 4.35 -17.62
CA SER A 205 -4.22 5.46 -18.29
C SER A 205 -5.39 4.93 -19.12
N GLY A 206 -6.62 5.20 -18.66
CA GLY A 206 -7.85 4.70 -19.28
C GLY A 206 -8.58 3.64 -18.46
N SER A 207 -8.09 3.26 -17.27
CA SER A 207 -8.98 2.67 -16.29
C SER A 207 -9.93 3.76 -15.80
N ASP A 208 -11.22 3.45 -15.68
CA ASP A 208 -12.25 4.35 -15.11
C ASP A 208 -11.97 4.73 -13.64
N THR A 209 -10.83 4.30 -13.08
CA THR A 209 -10.41 4.49 -11.68
C THR A 209 -9.10 5.28 -11.53
N PHE A 210 -8.44 5.66 -12.63
CA PHE A 210 -7.14 6.35 -12.58
C PHE A 210 -6.99 7.44 -13.65
N ASN A 211 -7.33 8.67 -13.26
CA ASN A 211 -7.31 9.86 -14.12
C ASN A 211 -5.95 10.56 -14.20
N GLN A 212 -4.83 9.83 -14.33
CA GLN A 212 -3.46 10.38 -14.41
C GLN A 212 -3.22 11.57 -13.45
N PRO A 213 -3.05 11.31 -12.17
CA PRO A 213 -3.13 12.33 -11.15
C PRO A 213 -2.07 13.44 -11.30
N PRO A 214 -2.40 14.68 -10.91
CA PRO A 214 -1.44 15.77 -10.93
C PRO A 214 -0.36 15.57 -9.84
N LEU A 215 0.82 16.11 -10.11
CA LEU A 215 1.85 16.33 -9.12
C LEU A 215 1.43 17.52 -8.25
N VAL A 216 1.33 17.30 -6.94
CA VAL A 216 0.92 18.27 -5.93
C VAL A 216 1.70 19.57 -6.08
N GLY A 217 0.97 20.69 -6.06
CA GLY A 217 1.52 22.03 -6.26
C GLY A 217 1.80 22.41 -7.72
N THR A 218 1.48 21.54 -8.68
CA THR A 218 1.67 21.78 -10.12
C THR A 218 0.44 21.37 -10.94
N THR A 219 0.43 21.72 -12.23
CA THR A 219 -0.58 21.24 -13.19
C THR A 219 -0.09 20.05 -14.03
N SER A 220 1.14 19.58 -13.80
CA SER A 220 1.71 18.45 -14.55
C SER A 220 1.23 17.12 -13.98
N THR A 221 0.97 16.15 -14.85
CA THR A 221 0.58 14.79 -14.44
C THR A 221 1.81 13.88 -14.39
N PHE A 222 1.72 12.80 -13.61
CA PHE A 222 2.72 11.74 -13.58
C PHE A 222 2.02 10.40 -13.84
N PRO A 223 2.08 9.84 -15.05
CA PRO A 223 1.41 8.58 -15.35
C PRO A 223 2.14 7.40 -14.69
N VAL A 224 1.38 6.39 -14.25
CA VAL A 224 1.94 5.07 -13.95
C VAL A 224 2.00 4.30 -15.25
N GLU A 225 3.18 4.18 -15.81
CA GLU A 225 3.37 3.45 -17.06
C GLU A 225 3.51 1.94 -16.82
N GLN A 226 3.47 1.16 -17.90
CA GLN A 226 3.62 -0.30 -17.83
C GLN A 226 4.99 -0.72 -17.29
N ASP A 227 6.00 0.13 -17.41
CA ASP A 227 7.35 -0.06 -16.87
C ASP A 227 7.53 0.65 -15.51
N THR A 228 6.46 1.08 -14.85
CA THR A 228 6.51 1.62 -13.50
C THR A 228 6.21 0.54 -12.46
N ALA A 229 7.20 0.30 -11.59
CA ALA A 229 7.04 -0.49 -10.37
C ALA A 229 6.68 0.44 -9.20
N LEU A 230 5.75 0.01 -8.34
CA LEU A 230 5.34 0.73 -7.14
C LEU A 230 5.70 -0.08 -5.90
N GLN A 231 6.14 0.58 -4.84
CA GLN A 231 6.27 -0.01 -3.51
C GLN A 231 5.14 0.52 -2.63
N THR A 232 4.41 -0.36 -1.96
CA THR A 232 3.45 0.06 -0.94
C THR A 232 4.23 0.50 0.29
N VAL A 233 4.12 1.77 0.66
CA VAL A 233 4.76 2.32 1.87
C VAL A 233 3.83 2.25 3.07
N ALA A 234 2.56 2.66 2.89
CA ALA A 234 1.52 2.58 3.89
C ALA A 234 0.18 2.28 3.22
N ARG A 235 -0.71 1.59 3.93
CA ARG A 235 -2.11 1.34 3.52
C ARG A 235 -2.98 1.36 4.75
N LEU A 236 -3.81 2.39 4.89
CA LEU A 236 -4.49 2.71 6.15
C LEU A 236 -6.01 2.54 6.04
N ASN A 237 -6.60 1.91 7.04
CA ASN A 237 -8.03 1.96 7.32
C ASN A 237 -8.30 3.13 8.30
N VAL A 238 -8.63 4.30 7.75
CA VAL A 238 -8.74 5.53 8.55
C VAL A 238 -9.95 5.49 9.48
N GLY A 239 -9.69 5.55 10.78
CA GLY A 239 -10.71 5.51 11.83
C GLY A 239 -11.33 4.13 12.07
N GLY A 240 -10.79 3.09 11.43
CA GLY A 240 -11.22 1.71 11.58
C GLY A 240 -10.10 0.80 12.08
N ASN A 241 -10.46 -0.45 12.40
CA ASN A 241 -9.49 -1.45 12.82
C ASN A 241 -8.70 -2.02 11.64
N THR A 242 -7.56 -2.66 11.94
CA THR A 242 -6.79 -3.39 10.93
C THR A 242 -7.63 -4.43 10.19
N VAL A 243 -7.62 -4.36 8.85
CA VAL A 243 -8.20 -5.38 7.96
C VAL A 243 -7.09 -6.33 7.54
N THR A 244 -7.25 -7.61 7.92
CA THR A 244 -6.27 -8.66 7.62
C THR A 244 -6.42 -9.17 6.18
N PRO A 245 -5.38 -9.81 5.59
CA PRO A 245 -5.42 -10.29 4.22
C PRO A 245 -6.66 -11.13 3.83
N PRO A 246 -7.16 -12.07 4.66
CA PRO A 246 -8.37 -12.83 4.33
C PRO A 246 -9.67 -12.00 4.33
N LYS A 247 -9.67 -10.84 4.98
CA LYS A 247 -10.80 -9.90 5.04
C LYS A 247 -10.71 -8.80 3.98
N ASP A 248 -9.60 -8.73 3.23
CA ASP A 248 -9.51 -7.86 2.06
C ASP A 248 -10.43 -8.39 0.94
N SER A 249 -10.57 -7.58 -0.10
CA SER A 249 -11.42 -7.86 -1.27
C SER A 249 -10.79 -8.82 -2.28
N GLY A 250 -10.05 -9.83 -1.81
CA GLY A 250 -9.45 -10.89 -2.63
C GLY A 250 -8.02 -10.60 -3.15
N LEU A 251 -7.45 -9.45 -2.80
CA LEU A 251 -6.07 -9.07 -3.14
C LEU A 251 -5.07 -9.33 -2.00
N TYR A 252 -5.55 -9.81 -0.86
CA TYR A 252 -4.77 -10.16 0.32
C TYR A 252 -3.90 -9.01 0.86
N ARG A 253 -4.38 -7.76 0.73
CA ARG A 253 -3.72 -6.58 1.29
C ARG A 253 -4.05 -6.47 2.78
N THR A 254 -3.10 -5.99 3.57
CA THR A 254 -3.37 -5.50 4.93
C THR A 254 -3.70 -4.02 4.87
N TRP A 255 -4.77 -3.61 5.55
CA TRP A 255 -5.09 -2.21 5.82
C TRP A 255 -4.87 -1.95 7.31
N GLU A 256 -3.91 -1.13 7.67
CA GLU A 256 -3.52 -0.85 9.05
C GLU A 256 -4.41 0.21 9.70
N ASP A 257 -4.59 0.14 11.02
CA ASP A 257 -5.13 1.28 11.78
C ASP A 257 -4.27 2.54 11.58
N ASP A 258 -4.93 3.70 11.45
CA ASP A 258 -4.29 4.97 11.11
C ASP A 258 -3.65 5.69 12.31
N SER A 259 -3.94 5.25 13.54
CA SER A 259 -3.66 6.03 14.76
C SER A 259 -2.16 6.27 14.99
N GLN A 260 -1.32 5.31 14.61
CA GLN A 260 0.14 5.44 14.72
C GLN A 260 0.75 6.50 13.79
N TYR A 261 0.01 6.90 12.75
CA TYR A 261 0.45 7.90 11.78
C TYR A 261 -0.06 9.31 12.12
N ILE A 262 -0.96 9.46 13.08
CA ILE A 262 -1.54 10.76 13.43
C ILE A 262 -0.49 11.64 14.12
N PHE A 263 -0.33 12.86 13.60
CA PHE A 263 0.58 13.84 14.18
C PHE A 263 -0.07 14.61 15.33
N ALA A 264 0.62 14.64 16.47
CA ALA A 264 0.28 15.43 17.66
C ALA A 264 -1.07 15.06 18.32
N ALA A 265 -1.52 15.90 19.26
CA ALA A 265 -2.67 15.61 20.13
C ALA A 265 -4.05 15.77 19.44
N ALA A 266 -4.11 16.36 18.25
CA ALA A 266 -5.36 16.64 17.54
C ALA A 266 -5.80 15.45 16.69
N SER A 267 -6.14 14.34 17.33
CA SER A 267 -6.49 13.06 16.67
C SER A 267 -7.91 13.00 16.08
N GLY A 268 -8.67 14.09 16.20
CA GLY A 268 -10.05 14.13 15.70
C GLY A 268 -10.96 13.12 16.39
N VAL A 269 -11.98 12.65 15.67
CA VAL A 269 -12.99 11.70 16.13
C VAL A 269 -13.21 10.64 15.06
N THR A 270 -13.12 9.37 15.44
CA THR A 270 -13.50 8.25 14.58
C THR A 270 -14.99 8.00 14.66
N TYR A 271 -15.59 7.56 13.56
CA TYR A 271 -16.99 7.19 13.54
C TYR A 271 -17.23 6.06 12.52
N PRO A 272 -18.07 5.08 12.86
CA PRO A 272 -18.52 4.06 11.92
C PRO A 272 -19.65 4.63 11.05
N LYS A 273 -20.01 3.89 10.00
CA LYS A 273 -21.22 4.16 9.24
C LYS A 273 -22.48 4.08 10.10
N ASP A 274 -23.46 4.91 9.79
CA ASP A 274 -24.77 4.78 10.42
C ASP A 274 -25.40 3.41 10.14
N PRO A 275 -26.16 2.82 11.09
CA PRO A 275 -26.68 1.46 10.97
C PRO A 275 -27.48 1.19 9.69
N ASN A 276 -28.26 2.18 9.24
CA ASN A 276 -29.15 2.07 8.08
C ASN A 276 -28.46 2.35 6.74
N LEU A 277 -27.16 2.68 6.72
CA LEU A 277 -26.42 2.88 5.49
C LEU A 277 -25.85 1.57 4.97
N THR A 278 -25.94 1.37 3.66
CA THR A 278 -25.27 0.29 2.95
C THR A 278 -24.18 0.90 2.07
N ILE A 279 -22.96 0.36 2.16
CA ILE A 279 -21.89 0.75 1.26
C ILE A 279 -22.17 0.13 -0.11
N THR A 280 -22.24 0.97 -1.13
CA THR A 280 -22.46 0.56 -2.52
C THR A 280 -21.34 1.14 -3.40
N TYR A 281 -20.93 0.37 -4.39
CA TYR A 281 -19.92 0.79 -5.36
C TYR A 281 -20.62 1.21 -6.66
N PRO A 282 -20.27 2.36 -7.25
CA PRO A 282 -20.76 2.72 -8.58
C PRO A 282 -20.20 1.75 -9.63
N ALA A 283 -20.88 1.63 -10.77
CA ALA A 283 -20.48 0.68 -11.82
C ALA A 283 -19.07 0.92 -12.38
N SER A 284 -18.58 2.17 -12.35
CA SER A 284 -17.24 2.57 -12.76
C SER A 284 -16.14 2.18 -11.77
N VAL A 285 -16.49 1.91 -10.50
CA VAL A 285 -15.53 1.58 -9.45
C VAL A 285 -15.69 0.11 -9.05
N PRO A 286 -14.66 -0.74 -9.26
CA PRO A 286 -14.75 -2.13 -8.86
C PRO A 286 -14.81 -2.26 -7.33
N SER A 287 -15.67 -3.15 -6.84
CA SER A 287 -15.83 -3.41 -5.40
C SER A 287 -14.56 -3.92 -4.70
N TYR A 288 -13.57 -4.37 -5.46
CA TYR A 288 -12.27 -4.80 -4.94
C TYR A 288 -11.22 -3.68 -4.81
N ILE A 289 -11.57 -2.43 -5.14
CA ILE A 289 -10.68 -1.30 -4.96
C ILE A 289 -10.22 -1.16 -3.49
N ALA A 290 -11.14 -1.36 -2.55
CA ALA A 290 -10.93 -1.49 -1.12
C ALA A 290 -12.14 -2.21 -0.50
N PRO A 291 -11.99 -2.96 0.60
CA PRO A 291 -13.10 -3.67 1.23
C PRO A 291 -14.09 -2.70 1.89
N THR A 292 -15.33 -3.15 2.10
CA THR A 292 -16.38 -2.34 2.76
C THR A 292 -16.01 -1.89 4.16
N ASP A 293 -15.13 -2.64 4.85
CA ASP A 293 -14.63 -2.28 6.18
C ASP A 293 -13.81 -0.99 6.15
N VAL A 294 -13.17 -0.65 5.03
CA VAL A 294 -12.44 0.61 4.85
C VAL A 294 -13.39 1.78 4.65
N TYR A 295 -14.42 1.60 3.82
CA TYR A 295 -15.42 2.65 3.60
C TYR A 295 -16.47 2.73 4.72
N GLY A 296 -16.54 1.74 5.60
CA GLY A 296 -17.47 1.69 6.72
C GLY A 296 -17.01 2.45 7.96
N THR A 297 -15.81 3.02 7.93
CA THR A 297 -15.22 3.81 9.02
C THR A 297 -14.54 5.04 8.48
N ALA A 298 -14.49 6.10 9.29
CA ALA A 298 -13.80 7.33 8.94
C ALA A 298 -13.29 8.06 10.18
N ARG A 299 -12.39 9.02 9.97
CA ARG A 299 -11.94 9.99 10.98
C ARG A 299 -12.26 11.41 10.51
N SER A 300 -12.84 12.21 11.40
CA SER A 300 -13.15 13.63 11.17
C SER A 300 -12.50 14.50 12.24
N MET A 301 -12.58 15.82 12.09
CA MET A 301 -12.11 16.77 13.09
C MET A 301 -13.03 16.85 14.33
N GLY A 302 -14.22 16.26 14.26
CA GLY A 302 -15.21 16.28 15.32
C GLY A 302 -16.32 17.32 15.11
N PRO A 303 -17.26 17.43 16.06
CA PRO A 303 -18.51 18.15 15.87
C PRO A 303 -18.44 19.67 16.08
N ASN A 304 -17.31 20.23 16.54
CA ASN A 304 -17.20 21.65 16.87
C ASN A 304 -16.59 22.46 15.72
N PRO A 305 -17.39 23.22 14.94
CA PRO A 305 -16.88 23.92 13.76
C PRO A 305 -15.83 24.98 14.09
N GLN A 306 -15.98 25.66 15.24
CA GLN A 306 -15.05 26.71 15.66
C GLN A 306 -13.69 26.17 16.08
N LEU A 307 -13.65 24.93 16.57
CA LEU A 307 -12.39 24.24 16.85
C LEU A 307 -11.77 23.72 15.55
N ASN A 308 -12.58 23.13 14.66
CA ASN A 308 -12.11 22.56 13.39
C ASN A 308 -11.39 23.60 12.52
N LEU A 309 -11.78 24.88 12.58
CA LEU A 309 -11.08 25.95 11.85
C LEU A 309 -9.69 26.32 12.40
N LYS A 310 -9.28 25.77 13.56
CA LYS A 310 -8.05 26.17 14.28
C LYS A 310 -6.93 25.14 14.21
N PHE A 311 -7.15 23.99 13.59
CA PHE A 311 -6.12 22.96 13.43
C PHE A 311 -6.31 22.21 12.12
N ASN A 312 -5.31 21.42 11.73
CA ASN A 312 -5.44 20.45 10.64
C ASN A 312 -5.38 19.04 11.22
N LEU A 313 -6.29 18.16 10.80
CA LEU A 313 -6.14 16.74 11.08
C LEU A 313 -5.03 16.20 10.18
N THR A 314 -3.94 15.73 10.79
CA THR A 314 -2.66 15.52 10.11
C THR A 314 -2.15 14.10 10.32
N TRP A 315 -1.72 13.46 9.25
CA TRP A 315 -1.00 12.20 9.27
C TRP A 315 0.43 12.41 8.76
N THR A 316 1.39 11.76 9.40
CA THR A 316 2.81 11.75 9.03
C THR A 316 3.22 10.32 8.68
N VAL A 317 3.57 10.10 7.42
CA VAL A 317 4.07 8.81 6.93
C VAL A 317 5.56 8.98 6.61
N PRO A 318 6.47 8.24 7.27
CA PRO A 318 7.88 8.25 6.91
C PRO A 318 8.08 7.61 5.55
N VAL A 319 8.87 8.26 4.69
CA VAL A 319 9.14 7.82 3.32
C VAL A 319 10.60 8.05 2.94
N ASP A 320 11.09 7.36 1.92
CA ASP A 320 12.45 7.54 1.40
C ASP A 320 12.57 8.84 0.58
N ALA A 321 13.73 9.50 0.66
CA ALA A 321 14.02 10.67 -0.17
C ALA A 321 14.32 10.28 -1.63
N GLY A 322 14.05 11.18 -2.57
CA GLY A 322 14.44 11.00 -3.98
C GLY A 322 13.44 10.26 -4.86
N PHE A 323 12.23 9.96 -4.35
CA PHE A 323 11.17 9.29 -5.10
C PHE A 323 9.92 10.16 -5.26
N TYR A 324 9.09 9.76 -6.22
CA TYR A 324 7.71 10.24 -6.35
C TYR A 324 6.77 9.29 -5.62
N TYR A 325 5.83 9.84 -4.86
CA TYR A 325 4.88 9.06 -4.07
C TYR A 325 3.47 9.22 -4.60
N LEU A 326 2.84 8.09 -4.92
CA LEU A 326 1.42 8.02 -5.23
C LEU A 326 0.61 7.91 -3.94
N VAL A 327 -0.13 8.96 -3.59
CA VAL A 327 -1.05 8.98 -2.45
C VAL A 327 -2.45 8.76 -2.97
N ARG A 328 -3.11 7.66 -2.58
CA ARG A 328 -4.50 7.35 -2.93
C ARG A 328 -5.39 7.56 -1.69
N LEU A 329 -6.30 8.54 -1.75
CA LEU A 329 -7.24 8.83 -0.66
C LEU A 329 -8.60 8.18 -0.93
N HIS A 330 -9.17 7.49 0.06
CA HIS A 330 -10.46 6.82 -0.05
C HIS A 330 -11.52 7.58 0.75
N PHE A 331 -12.67 7.88 0.13
CA PHE A 331 -13.76 8.60 0.78
C PHE A 331 -15.08 7.85 0.60
N CYS A 332 -15.91 7.87 1.66
CA CYS A 332 -17.31 7.50 1.62
C CYS A 332 -18.03 8.34 2.68
N GLU A 333 -19.14 9.01 2.33
CA GLU A 333 -19.92 9.73 3.34
C GLU A 333 -20.83 8.73 4.08
N ILE A 334 -20.57 8.59 5.38
CA ILE A 334 -21.17 7.55 6.21
C ILE A 334 -21.96 8.09 7.41
N ASP A 335 -22.12 9.42 7.48
CA ASP A 335 -23.04 10.10 8.38
C ASP A 335 -24.33 10.46 7.61
N SER A 336 -25.45 9.87 8.01
CA SER A 336 -26.76 10.11 7.38
C SER A 336 -27.23 11.56 7.48
N LYS A 337 -26.64 12.35 8.40
CA LYS A 337 -26.91 13.79 8.52
C LYS A 337 -26.24 14.59 7.41
N VAL A 338 -25.25 14.04 6.71
CA VAL A 338 -24.51 14.69 5.63
C VAL A 338 -24.99 14.14 4.27
N ALA A 339 -26.23 14.46 3.92
CA ALA A 339 -26.89 13.90 2.74
C ALA A 339 -26.85 14.80 1.49
N GLN A 340 -26.40 16.06 1.63
CA GLN A 340 -26.42 17.06 0.56
C GLN A 340 -25.02 17.60 0.27
N ILE A 341 -24.84 18.08 -0.96
CA ILE A 341 -23.63 18.79 -1.40
C ILE A 341 -23.43 20.02 -0.49
N ASN A 342 -22.17 20.40 -0.26
CA ASN A 342 -21.75 21.52 0.59
C ASN A 342 -22.04 21.38 2.10
N MET A 343 -22.54 20.23 2.57
CA MET A 343 -22.69 20.00 4.02
C MET A 343 -21.36 19.73 4.72
N ARG A 344 -20.39 19.15 4.00
CA ARG A 344 -19.02 18.93 4.46
C ARG A 344 -18.07 19.33 3.34
N VAL A 345 -17.32 20.40 3.57
CA VAL A 345 -16.31 20.93 2.64
C VAL A 345 -14.99 21.01 3.39
N PHE A 346 -13.92 20.52 2.78
CA PHE A 346 -12.58 20.58 3.37
C PHE A 346 -11.52 20.75 2.29
N ASP A 347 -10.33 21.18 2.72
CA ASP A 347 -9.16 21.29 1.86
C ASP A 347 -8.18 20.16 2.20
N ILE A 348 -7.47 19.67 1.19
CA ILE A 348 -6.47 18.62 1.32
C ILE A 348 -5.10 19.22 1.06
N PHE A 349 -4.18 18.99 2.00
CA PHE A 349 -2.79 19.41 1.90
C PHE A 349 -1.88 18.19 1.95
N ILE A 350 -0.90 18.13 1.05
CA ILE A 350 0.17 17.12 1.05
C ILE A 350 1.50 17.87 1.07
N ASN A 351 2.39 17.53 2.00
CA ASN A 351 3.67 18.25 2.21
C ASN A 351 3.50 19.78 2.29
N ASN A 352 2.49 20.24 3.03
CA ASN A 352 2.11 21.65 3.21
C ASN A 352 1.74 22.39 1.92
N GLN A 353 1.51 21.68 0.83
CA GLN A 353 1.04 22.23 -0.43
C GLN A 353 -0.40 21.82 -0.66
N THR A 354 -1.20 22.71 -1.24
CA THR A 354 -2.58 22.40 -1.57
C THR A 354 -2.62 21.33 -2.66
N ALA A 355 -3.25 20.21 -2.33
CA ALA A 355 -3.47 19.13 -3.27
C ALA A 355 -4.88 19.19 -3.87
N GLU A 356 -5.86 19.54 -3.05
CA GLU A 356 -7.25 19.75 -3.48
C GLU A 356 -7.87 20.90 -2.67
N LYS A 357 -8.58 21.80 -3.35
CA LYS A 357 -9.39 22.84 -2.71
C LYS A 357 -10.86 22.43 -2.80
N THR A 358 -11.61 22.69 -1.73
CA THR A 358 -13.07 22.59 -1.72
C THR A 358 -13.63 21.20 -2.06
N SER A 359 -13.05 20.16 -1.47
CA SER A 359 -13.55 18.78 -1.58
C SER A 359 -14.88 18.62 -0.83
N THR A 360 -15.89 17.99 -1.46
CA THR A 360 -17.19 17.69 -0.83
C THR A 360 -17.43 16.19 -0.74
N CYS A 361 -17.82 15.69 0.44
CA CYS A 361 -18.34 14.33 0.60
C CYS A 361 -19.85 14.32 0.31
N SER A 362 -20.35 13.50 -0.64
CA SER A 362 -21.78 13.25 -0.81
C SER A 362 -22.03 11.80 -1.21
N CYS A 363 -22.95 11.13 -0.51
CA CYS A 363 -23.43 9.78 -0.85
C CYS A 363 -24.68 9.85 -1.74
N LYS A 364 -24.50 10.26 -3.00
CA LYS A 364 -25.35 9.94 -4.15
C LYS A 364 -24.43 9.93 -5.38
N THR A 365 -24.46 8.85 -6.16
CA THR A 365 -23.62 8.52 -7.32
C THR A 365 -23.01 9.74 -8.00
N ILE A 366 -21.91 10.23 -7.43
CA ILE A 366 -21.02 11.22 -8.00
C ILE A 366 -19.65 10.68 -7.65
N GLU A 367 -19.02 10.17 -8.69
CA GLU A 367 -17.64 9.72 -8.75
C GLU A 367 -16.73 10.80 -8.17
N TRP A 368 -16.20 10.56 -6.98
CA TRP A 368 -14.81 10.95 -6.74
C TRP A 368 -14.08 9.69 -6.33
N ASP A 369 -13.50 9.13 -7.38
CA ASP A 369 -12.45 8.14 -7.37
C ASP A 369 -11.41 8.48 -6.33
N SER A 370 -10.77 7.42 -5.89
CA SER A 370 -9.68 7.54 -4.95
C SER A 370 -8.67 8.57 -5.45
N ALA A 371 -8.57 9.74 -4.79
CA ALA A 371 -7.74 10.83 -5.28
C ALA A 371 -6.30 10.36 -5.19
N CYS A 372 -5.76 10.01 -6.35
CA CYS A 372 -4.36 9.72 -6.52
C CYS A 372 -3.64 11.07 -6.66
N LEU A 373 -2.51 11.26 -6.00
CA LEU A 373 -1.73 12.49 -6.04
C LEU A 373 -0.26 12.14 -5.98
N TYR A 374 0.57 12.86 -6.73
CA TYR A 374 2.02 12.69 -6.65
C TYR A 374 2.68 13.75 -5.79
N THR A 375 3.63 13.36 -4.95
CA THR A 375 4.52 14.31 -4.27
C THR A 375 5.98 13.87 -4.42
N ARG A 376 6.89 14.84 -4.54
CA ARG A 376 8.34 14.60 -4.60
C ARG A 376 8.94 14.91 -3.23
N THR A 377 9.77 14.00 -2.73
CA THR A 377 10.61 14.25 -1.56
C THR A 377 12.01 14.66 -2.02
N THR A 378 12.51 15.77 -1.48
CA THR A 378 13.86 16.31 -1.74
C THR A 378 14.86 15.84 -0.73
#